data_AF-A0AA89AJT4-F1
#
_entry.id   AF-A0AA89AJT4-F1
#
_cell.length_a   1.000
_cell.length_b   1.000
_cell.length_c   1.000
_cell.angle_alpha   90.00
_cell.angle_beta   90.00
_cell.angle_gamma   90.00
#
_symmetry.space_group_name_H-M   'P 1'
#
loop_
_entity.id
_entity.type
_entity.pdbx_description
1 polymer ?
#
loop_
_entity_poly.entity_id
_entity_poly.type
_entity_poly.pdbx_seq_one_letter_code
_entity_poly.pdbx_strand_id
1 'polypeptide(L)'
;MENFVWTVGYSFKPEFGYSRRISTKVNALITTIDDVYDVYGTLEELELFTSVIESWDVHQMEQLPDCMKICFLALYNFVNEMAYDVMKEQGPYIIPYLRKVVLP
;
A
#
# COMPACT_ATOMS: atom_id res chain seq x y z
N MET A 1 5.41 14.88 3.96
CA MET A 1 4.95 16.25 3.68
C MET A 1 4.63 16.41 2.21
N GLU A 2 5.55 16.05 1.31
CA GLU A 2 5.36 16.07 -0.15
C GLU A 2 4.09 15.35 -0.64
N ASN A 3 3.88 14.09 -0.27
CA ASN A 3 2.70 13.31 -0.68
C ASN A 3 1.36 13.98 -0.34
N PHE A 4 1.30 14.70 0.78
CA PHE A 4 0.11 15.47 1.16
C PHE A 4 -0.07 16.71 0.29
N VAL A 5 1.02 17.42 -0.02
CA VAL A 5 1.01 18.61 -0.91
C VAL A 5 0.51 18.22 -2.30
N TRP A 6 1.02 17.13 -2.87
CA TRP A 6 0.52 16.57 -4.14
C TRP A 6 -0.98 16.32 -4.10
N THR A 7 -1.45 15.70 -3.01
CA THR A 7 -2.85 15.34 -2.85
C THR A 7 -3.76 16.56 -2.70
N VAL A 8 -3.33 17.58 -1.95
CA VAL A 8 -4.04 18.87 -1.85
C VAL A 8 -4.08 19.57 -3.21
N GLY A 9 -3.01 19.49 -3.99
CA GLY A 9 -2.91 20.12 -5.31
C GLY A 9 -4.05 19.72 -6.26
N TYR A 10 -4.44 18.44 -6.29
CA TYR A 10 -5.54 17.97 -7.15
C TYR A 10 -6.90 17.86 -6.43
N SER A 11 -6.92 17.71 -5.09
CA SER A 11 -8.14 17.49 -4.29
C SER A 11 -8.29 18.54 -3.19
N PHE A 12 -8.26 19.82 -3.55
CA PHE A 12 -8.19 20.94 -2.60
C PHE A 12 -9.48 21.22 -1.83
N LYS A 13 -10.65 20.78 -2.32
CA LYS A 13 -11.95 21.16 -1.73
C LYS A 13 -12.15 20.58 -0.31
N PRO A 14 -12.70 21.34 0.65
CA PRO A 14 -12.80 20.91 2.05
C PRO A 14 -13.46 19.54 2.26
N GLU A 15 -14.52 19.24 1.52
CA GLU A 15 -15.30 18.00 1.60
C GLU A 15 -14.50 16.73 1.30
N PHE A 16 -13.37 16.84 0.59
CA PHE A 16 -12.53 15.68 0.22
C PHE A 16 -11.48 15.31 1.29
N GLY A 17 -11.67 15.72 2.55
CA GLY A 17 -10.72 15.45 3.63
C GLY A 17 -10.35 13.97 3.79
N TYR A 18 -11.34 13.07 3.75
CA TYR A 18 -11.10 11.63 3.81
C TYR A 18 -10.30 11.13 2.61
N SER A 19 -10.72 11.49 1.39
CA SER A 19 -10.00 11.15 0.16
C SER A 19 -8.54 11.62 0.21
N ARG A 20 -8.29 12.86 0.65
CA ARG A 20 -6.91 13.38 0.78
C ARG A 20 -6.06 12.55 1.73
N ARG A 21 -6.62 12.16 2.87
CA ARG A 21 -5.92 11.34 3.86
C ARG A 21 -5.54 9.98 3.28
N ILE A 22 -6.48 9.32 2.61
CA ILE A 22 -6.26 8.01 1.98
C ILE A 22 -5.23 8.12 0.85
N SER A 23 -5.40 9.07 -0.07
CA SER A 23 -4.47 9.27 -1.19
C SER A 23 -3.05 9.64 -0.73
N THR A 24 -2.91 10.39 0.36
CA THR A 24 -1.59 10.66 0.95
C THR A 24 -0.91 9.40 1.45
N LYS A 25 -1.66 8.50 2.13
CA LYS A 25 -1.13 7.19 2.58
C LYS A 25 -0.76 6.32 1.38
N VAL A 26 -1.60 6.27 0.34
CA VAL A 26 -1.33 5.55 -0.92
C VAL A 26 -0.05 6.04 -1.56
N ASN A 27 0.08 7.37 -1.77
CA ASN A 27 1.26 7.95 -2.40
C ASN A 27 2.54 7.65 -1.61
N ALA A 28 2.46 7.70 -0.27
CA ALA A 28 3.60 7.34 0.58
C ALA A 28 4.01 5.87 0.42
N LEU A 29 3.06 4.95 0.38
CA LEU A 29 3.34 3.53 0.12
C LEU A 29 3.93 3.32 -1.27
N ILE A 30 3.39 3.98 -2.30
CA ILE A 30 3.92 3.91 -3.67
C ILE A 30 5.38 4.34 -3.69
N THR A 31 5.70 5.51 -3.14
CA THR A 31 7.09 6.01 -3.12
C THR A 31 8.02 5.11 -2.31
N THR A 32 7.54 4.55 -1.20
CA THR A 32 8.37 3.62 -0.40
C THR A 32 8.60 2.30 -1.11
N ILE A 33 7.59 1.77 -1.83
CA ILE A 33 7.75 0.56 -2.63
C ILE A 33 8.67 0.83 -3.82
N ASP A 34 8.55 1.98 -4.48
CA ASP A 34 9.45 2.43 -5.55
C ASP A 34 10.91 2.35 -5.10
N ASP A 35 11.26 3.02 -3.99
CA ASP A 35 12.60 2.99 -3.39
C ASP A 35 13.10 1.56 -3.06
N VAL A 36 12.17 0.67 -2.68
CA VAL A 36 12.50 -0.74 -2.43
C VAL A 36 12.95 -1.41 -3.73
N TYR A 37 12.26 -1.19 -4.84
CA TYR A 37 12.52 -1.83 -6.13
C TYR A 37 13.67 -1.19 -6.94
N ASP A 38 13.90 0.11 -6.84
CA ASP A 38 14.85 0.81 -7.71
C ASP A 38 16.20 1.15 -7.04
N VAL A 39 16.24 1.20 -5.70
CA VAL A 39 17.44 1.56 -4.93
C VAL A 39 17.85 0.47 -3.93
N TYR A 40 16.92 -0.09 -3.16
CA TYR A 40 17.27 -0.87 -1.97
C TYR A 40 17.48 -2.37 -2.22
N GLY A 41 16.54 -3.02 -2.92
CA GLY A 41 16.49 -4.49 -3.02
C GLY A 41 17.44 -5.08 -4.05
N THR A 42 18.00 -6.26 -3.76
CA THR A 42 18.60 -7.10 -4.81
C THR A 42 17.51 -7.80 -5.62
N LEU A 43 17.84 -8.29 -6.82
CA LEU A 43 16.87 -8.99 -7.67
C LEU A 43 16.20 -10.16 -6.93
N GLU A 44 16.98 -10.96 -6.20
CA GLU A 44 16.48 -12.13 -5.47
C GLU A 44 15.53 -11.72 -4.32
N GLU A 45 15.86 -10.64 -3.61
CA GLU A 45 14.98 -10.10 -2.55
C GLU A 45 13.69 -9.54 -3.14
N LEU A 46 13.75 -8.89 -4.31
CA LEU A 46 12.60 -8.32 -5.00
C LEU A 46 11.67 -9.38 -5.59
N GLU A 47 12.21 -10.49 -6.10
CA GLU A 47 11.42 -11.66 -6.50
C GLU A 47 10.64 -12.23 -5.32
N LEU A 48 11.31 -12.37 -4.16
CA LEU A 48 10.66 -12.82 -2.93
C LEU A 48 9.62 -11.82 -2.43
N PHE A 49 9.93 -10.53 -2.44
CA PHE A 49 9.00 -9.47 -2.05
C PHE A 49 7.74 -9.47 -2.92
N THR A 50 7.91 -9.58 -4.23
CA THR A 50 6.80 -9.69 -5.19
C THR A 50 5.95 -10.93 -4.90
N SER A 51 6.57 -12.08 -4.65
CA SER A 51 5.86 -13.32 -4.32
C SER A 51 5.04 -13.20 -3.02
N VAL A 52 5.59 -12.54 -1.99
CA VAL A 52 4.87 -12.27 -0.74
C VAL A 52 3.66 -11.36 -0.99
N ILE A 53 3.80 -10.31 -1.80
CA ILE A 53 2.69 -9.44 -2.19
C ILE A 53 1.63 -10.23 -2.97
N GLU A 54 2.02 -11.10 -3.90
CA GLU A 54 1.08 -11.95 -4.66
C GLU A 54 0.28 -12.89 -3.75
N SER A 55 0.98 -13.56 -2.84
CA SER A 55 0.37 -14.50 -1.88
C SER A 55 -0.64 -13.80 -0.98
N TRP A 56 -0.37 -12.53 -0.62
CA TRP A 56 -1.11 -11.75 0.36
C TRP A 56 -1.20 -12.44 1.73
N ASP A 57 -0.17 -13.22 2.07
CA ASP A 57 -0.07 -13.99 3.30
C ASP A 57 0.98 -13.37 4.24
N VAL A 58 0.52 -12.88 5.39
CA VAL A 58 1.38 -12.22 6.39
C VAL A 58 2.43 -13.17 6.97
N HIS A 59 2.22 -14.48 6.93
CA HIS A 59 3.19 -15.43 7.44
C HIS A 59 4.37 -15.63 6.49
N GLN A 60 4.21 -15.37 5.19
CA GLN A 60 5.29 -15.51 4.22
C GLN A 60 6.31 -14.37 4.28
N MET A 61 5.94 -13.24 4.89
CA MET A 61 6.85 -12.10 5.05
C MET A 61 8.07 -12.45 5.91
N GLU A 62 8.04 -13.50 6.73
CA GLU A 62 9.16 -13.87 7.60
C GLU A 62 10.46 -14.18 6.84
N GLN A 63 10.35 -14.48 5.56
CA GLN A 63 11.48 -14.76 4.66
C GLN A 63 12.16 -13.48 4.14
N LEU A 64 11.50 -12.32 4.25
CA LEU A 64 12.00 -11.05 3.72
C LEU A 64 13.07 -10.42 4.64
N PRO A 65 13.91 -9.51 4.11
CA PRO A 65 14.69 -8.59 4.92
C PRO A 65 13.79 -7.67 5.79
N ASP A 66 14.30 -7.21 6.93
CA ASP A 66 13.51 -6.44 7.91
C ASP A 66 12.84 -5.18 7.32
N CYS A 67 13.52 -4.46 6.43
CA CYS A 67 12.94 -3.27 5.78
C CYS A 67 11.72 -3.63 4.89
N MET A 68 11.82 -4.72 4.14
CA MET A 68 10.76 -5.21 3.25
C MET A 68 9.61 -5.81 4.05
N LYS A 69 9.89 -6.47 5.20
CA LYS A 69 8.84 -6.88 6.15
C LYS A 69 8.01 -5.69 6.61
N ILE A 70 8.66 -4.61 7.02
CA ILE A 70 7.97 -3.39 7.48
C ILE A 70 7.16 -2.78 6.33
N CYS A 71 7.73 -2.71 5.13
CA CYS A 71 7.06 -2.18 3.94
C CYS A 71 5.80 -3.00 3.60
N PHE A 72 5.93 -4.33 3.52
CA PHE A 72 4.80 -5.23 3.28
C PHE A 72 3.74 -5.12 4.38
N LEU A 73 4.13 -5.09 5.65
CA LEU A 73 3.19 -5.00 6.76
C LEU A 73 2.42 -3.67 6.74
N ALA A 74 3.07 -2.57 6.37
CA ALA A 74 2.44 -1.27 6.20
C ALA A 74 1.40 -1.29 5.06
N LEU A 75 1.76 -1.88 3.91
CA LEU A 75 0.87 -2.07 2.77
C LEU A 75 -0.34 -2.95 3.14
N TYR A 76 -0.06 -4.12 3.72
CA TYR A 76 -1.07 -5.10 4.12
C TYR A 76 -2.07 -4.50 5.09
N ASN A 77 -1.60 -3.86 6.17
CA ASN A 77 -2.48 -3.26 7.17
C ASN A 77 -3.31 -2.12 6.58
N PHE A 78 -2.71 -1.28 5.73
CA PHE A 78 -3.42 -0.17 5.10
C PHE A 78 -4.54 -0.64 4.16
N VAL A 79 -4.29 -1.64 3.32
CA VAL A 79 -5.29 -2.19 2.41
C VAL A 79 -6.42 -2.87 3.18
N ASN A 80 -6.10 -3.60 4.26
CA ASN A 80 -7.11 -4.22 5.12
C ASN A 80 -7.94 -3.17 5.89
N GLU A 81 -7.32 -2.12 6.42
CA GLU A 81 -8.00 -0.98 7.07
C GLU A 81 -9.00 -0.33 6.09
N MET A 82 -8.53 0.01 4.88
CA MET A 82 -9.36 0.62 3.84
C MET A 82 -10.53 -0.28 3.43
N ALA A 83 -10.28 -1.57 3.23
CA ALA A 83 -11.32 -2.50 2.85
C ALA A 83 -12.35 -2.70 3.95
N TYR A 84 -11.91 -2.72 5.21
CA TYR A 84 -12.80 -2.78 6.36
C TYR A 84 -13.69 -1.55 6.47
N ASP A 85 -13.13 -0.34 6.30
CA ASP A 85 -13.90 0.91 6.33
C ASP A 85 -14.97 0.94 5.23
N VAL A 86 -14.61 0.55 3.99
CA VAL A 86 -15.57 0.46 2.89
C VAL A 86 -16.63 -0.60 3.13
N MET A 87 -16.26 -1.77 3.65
CA MET A 87 -17.22 -2.82 3.97
C MET A 87 -18.19 -2.36 5.06
N LYS A 88 -17.71 -1.63 6.08
CA LYS A 88 -18.53 -1.11 7.18
C LYS A 88 -19.50 -0.02 6.73
N GLU A 89 -19.09 0.87 5.85
CA GLU A 89 -19.90 2.02 5.42
C GLU A 89 -20.82 1.70 4.23
N GLN A 90 -20.36 0.86 3.30
CA GLN A 90 -21.01 0.65 2.01
C GLN A 90 -21.43 -0.81 1.79
N GLY A 91 -20.86 -1.77 2.53
CA GLY A 91 -21.17 -3.20 2.45
C GLY A 91 -20.25 -4.10 1.59
N PRO A 92 -19.58 -3.65 0.51
CA PRO A 92 -18.83 -4.57 -0.34
C PRO A 92 -17.46 -4.94 0.26
N TYR A 93 -17.06 -6.19 0.03
CA TYR A 93 -15.72 -6.67 0.34
C TYR A 93 -14.76 -6.38 -0.82
N ILE A 94 -13.86 -5.39 -0.64
CA ILE A 94 -13.07 -4.84 -1.76
C ILE A 94 -11.61 -5.32 -1.84
N ILE A 95 -11.12 -6.12 -0.90
CA ILE A 95 -9.72 -6.63 -0.91
C ILE A 95 -9.34 -7.28 -2.25
N PRO A 96 -10.18 -8.12 -2.89
CA PRO A 96 -9.80 -8.75 -4.16
C PRO A 96 -9.57 -7.74 -5.29
N TYR A 97 -10.23 -6.58 -5.24
CA TYR A 97 -10.03 -5.51 -6.22
C TYR A 97 -8.75 -4.73 -5.91
N LEU A 98 -8.50 -4.42 -4.64
CA LEU A 98 -7.29 -3.70 -4.22
C LEU A 98 -6.03 -4.52 -4.52
N ARG A 99 -6.05 -5.84 -4.27
CA ARG A 99 -4.94 -6.74 -4.60
C ARG A 99 -4.58 -6.71 -6.09
N LYS A 100 -5.58 -6.65 -6.98
CA LYS A 100 -5.34 -6.55 -8.43
C LYS A 100 -4.69 -5.25 -8.88
N VAL A 101 -4.74 -4.19 -8.08
CA VAL A 101 -4.10 -2.91 -8.39
C VAL A 101 -2.65 -2.88 -7.92
N VAL A 102 -2.36 -3.61 -6.83
CA VAL A 102 -1.02 -3.74 -6.26
C VAL A 102 -0.16 -4.71 -7.07
N LEU A 103 -0.78 -5.72 -7.68
CA LEU A 103 -0.11 -6.72 -8.49
C LEU A 103 -0.07 -6.30 -9.97
N PRO A 104 1.08 -6.45 -10.65
CA PRO A 104 1.18 -6.21 -12.09
C PRO A 104 0.34 -7.19 -12.93
#